data_AF-A0A6P1W5H1-F1
#
_entry.id   AF-A0A6P1W5H1-F1
#
_cell.length_a   1.000
_cell.length_b   1.000
_cell.length_c   1.000
_cell.angle_alpha   90.00
_cell.angle_beta   90.00
_cell.angle_gamma   90.00
#
_symmetry.space_group_name_H-M   'P 1'
#
loop_
_entity.id
_entity.type
_entity.pdbx_description
1 polymer ?
#
loop_
_entity_poly.entity_id
_entity_poly.type
_entity_poly.pdbx_seq_one_letter_code
_entity_poly.pdbx_strand_id
1 'polypeptide(L)'
;MKTSMLIIMLEKAGWQQIRQVEGDFLFSHSSHSKLISIPNLGEQPLKVELLNDIFQTAGLKARVHKVAFNPRTIWNAWQRLFS
;
A
#
# COMPACT_ATOMS: atom_id res chain seq x y z
N MET A 1 -1.44 -7.25 6.79
CA MET A 1 -2.46 -7.20 5.73
C MET A 1 -2.50 -8.57 5.05
N LYS A 2 -3.68 -9.12 4.72
CA LYS A 2 -3.80 -10.41 4.02
C LYS A 2 -3.57 -10.25 2.51
N THR A 3 -3.11 -11.31 1.84
CA THR A 3 -2.88 -11.32 0.38
C THR A 3 -4.15 -10.95 -0.39
N SER A 4 -5.31 -11.50 -0.03
CA SER A 4 -6.60 -11.19 -0.67
C SER A 4 -6.95 -9.70 -0.64
N MET A 5 -6.67 -9.02 0.46
CA MET A 5 -6.92 -7.58 0.59
C MET A 5 -5.99 -6.76 -0.31
N LEU A 6 -4.71 -7.16 -0.41
CA LEU A 6 -3.74 -6.50 -1.28
C LEU A 6 -4.10 -6.64 -2.76
N ILE A 7 -4.57 -7.82 -3.17
CA ILE A 7 -5.04 -8.08 -4.53
C ILE A 7 -6.17 -7.12 -4.90
N ILE A 8 -7.19 -6.99 -4.04
CA ILE A 8 -8.31 -6.06 -4.27
C ILE A 8 -7.83 -4.61 -4.41
N MET A 9 -6.84 -4.19 -3.61
CA MET A 9 -6.27 -2.85 -3.70
C MET A 9 -5.54 -2.61 -5.03
N LEU A 10 -4.79 -3.61 -5.51
CA LEU A 10 -4.08 -3.54 -6.78
C LEU A 10 -5.05 -3.53 -7.97
N GLU A 11 -6.09 -4.37 -7.95
CA GLU A 11 -7.14 -4.39 -8.98
C GLU A 11 -7.86 -3.04 -9.08
N LYS A 12 -8.22 -2.43 -7.94
CA LYS A 12 -8.80 -1.07 -7.90
C LYS A 12 -7.86 0.00 -8.42
N ALA A 13 -6.55 -0.23 -8.31
CA ALA A 13 -5.52 0.65 -8.83
C ALA A 13 -5.23 0.42 -10.32
N GLY A 14 -5.93 -0.52 -10.98
CA GLY A 14 -5.77 -0.82 -12.41
C GLY A 14 -4.79 -1.96 -12.70
N TRP A 15 -4.24 -2.62 -11.68
CA TRP A 15 -3.37 -3.78 -11.86
C TRP A 15 -4.21 -5.02 -12.14
N GLN A 16 -3.77 -5.84 -13.09
CA GLN A 16 -4.48 -7.05 -13.50
C GLN A 16 -3.61 -8.28 -13.27
N GLN A 17 -4.20 -9.31 -12.65
CA GLN A 17 -3.54 -10.59 -12.51
C GLN A 17 -3.39 -11.26 -13.88
N ILE A 18 -2.17 -11.62 -14.25
CA ILE A 18 -1.88 -12.24 -15.55
C ILE A 18 -1.62 -13.74 -15.44
N ARG A 19 -1.05 -14.20 -14.33
CA ARG A 19 -0.67 -15.59 -14.11
C ARG A 19 -0.42 -15.87 -12.63
N GLN A 20 -0.55 -17.13 -12.24
CA GLN A 20 0.02 -17.65 -11.00
C GLN A 20 1.23 -18.53 -11.33
N VAL A 21 2.38 -18.27 -10.71
CA VAL A 21 3.64 -19.01 -10.93
C VAL A 21 4.18 -19.45 -9.58
N GLU A 22 4.40 -20.75 -9.38
CA GLU A 22 5.07 -21.30 -8.18
C GLU A 22 4.44 -20.88 -6.83
N GLY A 23 3.15 -20.57 -6.81
CA GLY A 23 2.46 -20.09 -5.61
C GLY A 23 2.45 -18.57 -5.45
N ASP A 24 3.00 -17.82 -6.40
CA ASP A 24 2.92 -16.37 -6.44
C ASP A 24 1.89 -15.90 -7.48
N PHE A 25 1.21 -14.79 -7.17
CA PHE A 25 0.34 -14.08 -8.10
C PHE A 25 1.12 -12.97 -8.81
N LEU A 26 1.17 -13.03 -10.14
CA LEU A 26 1.79 -12.01 -10.97
C LEU A 26 0.76 -11.03 -11.50
N PHE A 27 1.06 -9.74 -11.30
CA PHE A 27 0.24 -8.61 -11.74
C PHE A 27 1.00 -7.74 -12.74
N SER A 28 0.27 -7.24 -13.73
CA SER A 28 0.74 -6.25 -14.71
C SER A 28 -0.19 -5.05 -14.74
N HIS A 29 0.30 -3.91 -15.25
CA HIS A 29 -0.50 -2.70 -15.41
C HIS A 29 -0.14 -2.05 -16.74
N SER A 30 -1.14 -1.54 -17.47
CA SER A 30 -0.94 -0.97 -18.81
C SER A 30 0.01 0.24 -18.83
N SER A 31 -0.04 1.08 -17.78
CA SER A 31 0.85 2.24 -17.61
C SER A 31 2.12 2.00 -16.79
N HIS A 32 2.40 0.78 -16.33
CA HIS A 32 3.65 0.47 -15.60
C HIS A 32 4.41 -0.66 -16.31
N SER A 33 5.70 -0.45 -16.56
CA SER A 33 6.56 -1.47 -17.21
C SER A 33 7.01 -2.59 -16.29
N LYS A 34 6.77 -2.47 -14.97
CA LYS A 34 7.17 -3.45 -13.97
C LYS A 34 6.03 -4.43 -13.68
N LEU A 35 6.40 -5.68 -13.42
CA LEU A 35 5.49 -6.69 -12.87
C LEU A 35 5.57 -6.68 -11.34
N ILE A 36 4.45 -6.99 -10.70
CA ILE A 36 4.37 -7.18 -9.26
C ILE A 36 4.14 -8.67 -9.00
N SER A 37 5.00 -9.28 -8.18
CA SER A 37 4.79 -10.63 -7.66
C SER A 37 4.27 -10.55 -6.23
N ILE A 38 3.22 -11.32 -5.91
CA ILE A 38 2.66 -11.39 -4.56
C ILE A 38 2.62 -12.86 -4.12
N PRO A 39 3.29 -13.24 -3.03
CA PRO A 39 3.25 -14.61 -2.56
C PRO A 39 1.87 -14.98 -2.02
N ASN A 40 1.38 -16.16 -2.40
CA ASN A 40 0.16 -16.72 -1.85
C ASN A 40 0.44 -17.39 -0.50
N LEU A 41 0.51 -16.57 0.56
CA LEU A 41 0.69 -17.05 1.93
C LEU A 41 -0.65 -17.48 2.60
N GLY A 42 -1.73 -17.60 1.83
CA GLY A 42 -3.06 -17.95 2.33
C GLY A 42 -3.58 -16.94 3.37
N GLU A 43 -3.85 -17.42 4.58
CA GLU A 43 -4.35 -16.58 5.67
C GLU A 43 -3.26 -15.80 6.43
N GLN A 44 -1.98 -16.11 6.16
CA GLN A 44 -0.89 -15.45 6.85
C GLN A 44 -0.76 -13.98 6.43
N PRO A 45 -0.43 -13.08 7.37
CA PRO A 45 -0.20 -11.68 7.05
C PRO A 45 1.10 -11.50 6.26
N LEU A 46 1.05 -10.67 5.22
CA LEU A 46 2.24 -10.23 4.50
C LEU A 46 3.11 -9.33 5.39
N LYS A 47 4.43 -9.51 5.28
CA LYS A 47 5.42 -8.66 5.96
C LYS A 47 5.27 -7.20 5.52
N VAL A 48 5.48 -6.28 6.46
CA VAL A 48 5.34 -4.83 6.20
C VAL A 48 6.34 -4.34 5.15
N GLU A 49 7.56 -4.87 5.15
CA GLU A 49 8.60 -4.55 4.16
C GLU A 49 8.13 -4.90 2.74
N LEU A 50 7.61 -6.12 2.54
CA LEU A 50 7.06 -6.56 1.27
C LEU A 50 5.88 -5.69 0.80
N LEU A 51 5.00 -5.30 1.73
CA LEU A 51 3.89 -4.39 1.41
C LEU A 51 4.39 -3.02 0.94
N ASN A 52 5.43 -2.47 1.59
CA ASN A 52 6.01 -1.20 1.20
C ASN A 52 6.66 -1.27 -0.20
N ASP A 53 7.41 -2.34 -0.48
CA ASP A 53 8.03 -2.56 -1.79
C ASP A 53 6.97 -2.69 -2.90
N ILE A 54 5.88 -3.41 -2.62
CA ILE A 54 4.75 -3.54 -3.55
C ILE A 54 4.08 -2.19 -3.76
N PHE A 55 3.79 -1.43 -2.71
CA PHE A 55 3.15 -0.12 -2.85
C PHE A 55 4.04 0.88 -3.61
N GLN A 56 5.35 0.88 -3.34
CA GLN A 56 6.31 1.70 -4.06
C GLN A 56 6.36 1.32 -5.54
N THR A 57 6.39 0.01 -5.85
CA THR A 57 6.40 -0.49 -7.22
C THR A 57 5.10 -0.20 -7.96
N ALA A 58 3.97 -0.34 -7.26
CA ALA A 58 2.64 -0.07 -7.78
C ALA A 58 2.37 1.43 -8.02
N GLY A 59 3.27 2.32 -7.61
CA GLY A 59 3.03 3.78 -7.61
C GLY A 59 1.92 4.19 -6.64
N LEU A 60 1.44 3.25 -5.83
CA LEU A 60 0.52 3.49 -4.74
C LEU A 60 1.33 4.15 -3.64
N LYS A 61 1.47 5.47 -3.70
CA LYS A 61 2.03 6.25 -2.59
C LYS A 61 1.23 5.89 -1.35
N ALA A 62 1.77 4.98 -0.54
CA ALA A 62 1.43 4.88 0.85
C ALA A 62 1.88 6.22 1.44
N ARG A 63 0.97 7.21 1.44
CA ARG A 63 1.09 8.37 2.29
C ARG A 63 0.93 7.86 3.72
N VAL A 64 1.92 7.14 4.22
CA VAL A 64 2.29 7.29 5.61
C VAL A 64 2.88 8.69 5.66
N HIS A 65 2.00 9.70 5.72
CA HIS A 65 2.41 10.93 6.35
C HIS A 65 2.88 10.47 7.73
N LYS A 66 4.20 10.36 7.94
CA LYS A 66 4.77 10.76 9.21
C LYS A 66 4.30 12.20 9.38
N VAL A 67 3.10 12.37 9.92
CA VAL A 67 2.69 13.66 10.47
C VAL A 67 3.72 13.84 11.57
N ALA A 68 4.72 14.67 11.32
CA ALA A 68 5.59 15.14 12.38
C ALA A 68 4.64 15.74 13.41
N PHE A 69 4.43 15.03 14.51
CA PHE A 69 3.62 15.50 15.61
C PHE A 69 4.33 16.74 16.14
N ASN A 70 3.92 17.91 15.65
CA ASN A 70 4.44 19.18 16.10
C ASN A 70 3.47 19.68 17.18
N PRO A 71 3.83 19.56 18.48
CA PRO A 71 2.93 19.95 19.57
C PRO A 71 2.53 21.44 19.51
N ARG A 72 3.30 22.26 18.79
CA ARG A 72 3.02 23.69 18.62
C ARG A 72 1.77 23.95 17.76
N THR A 73 1.42 23.05 16.83
CA THR A 73 0.23 23.20 15.98
C THR A 73 -1.07 22.93 16.75
N ILE A 74 -1.03 22.07 17.77
CA ILE A 74 -2.17 21.79 18.64
C ILE A 74 -2.42 22.98 19.57
N TRP A 75 -1.38 23.53 20.19
CA TRP A 75 -1.51 24.70 21.08
C TRP A 75 -2.17 25.90 20.39
N ASN A 76 -1.74 26.21 19.16
CA ASN A 76 -2.31 27.34 18.39
C ASN A 76 -3.76 27.09 17.96
N ALA A 77 -4.18 25.84 17.78
CA ALA A 77 -5.56 25.50 17.47
C ALA A 77 -6.47 25.66 18.69
N TRP A 78 -5.98 25.33 19.89
CA TRP A 78 -6.72 25.54 21.14
C TRP A 78 -6.91 27.03 21.46
N GLN A 79 -5.88 27.86 21.25
CA GLN A 79 -6.02 29.31 21.50
C GLN A 79 -7.05 30.00 20.61
N ARG A 80 -7.28 29.52 19.37
CA ARG A 80 -8.29 30.07 18.46
C ARG A 80 -9.73 29.71 18.78
N LEU A 81 -9.96 28.63 19.52
CA LEU A 81 -11.31 28.19 19.90
C LEU A 81 -11.81 28.85 21.19
N PHE A 82 -10.92 29.48 21.95
CA PHE A 82 -11.21 30.11 23.24
C PHE A 82 -10.81 31.60 23.29
N SER A 83 -10.64 32.26 22.14
CA SER A 83 -10.52 33.73 22.04
C SER A 83 -11.78 34.34 21.46
#